data_AF-A0A699S9C3-F1
#
_entry.id   AF-A0A699S9C3-F1
#
_cell.length_a   1.000
_cell.length_b   1.000
_cell.length_c   1.000
_cell.angle_alpha   90.00
_cell.angle_beta   90.00
_cell.angle_gamma   90.00
#
_symmetry.space_group_name_H-M   'P 1'
#
loop_
_entity.id
_entity.type
_entity.pdbx_description
1 polymer ?
#
loop_
_entity_poly.entity_id
_entity_poly.type
_entity_poly.pdbx_seq_one_letter_code
_entity_poly.pdbx_strand_id
1 'polypeptide(L)'
;EDSSNASPQKKDEEEAAVKKKYGVANPISFAGPTETDVHRNALLVFENYLSPQILSAEEIAKREEILRRLDQYSRKGNGIRPGYMV
;
A
#
# COMPACT_ATOMS: atom_id res chain seq x y z
N GLU A 1 30.88 26.02 -40.11
CA GLU A 1 29.41 25.91 -40.23
C GLU A 1 29.01 24.71 -39.39
N ASP A 2 29.07 24.73 -38.06
CA ASP A 2 28.38 25.60 -37.09
C ASP A 2 26.86 25.62 -37.30
N SER A 3 26.17 24.76 -36.56
CA SER A 3 24.88 25.08 -35.93
C SER A 3 24.48 23.94 -34.98
N SER A 4 24.91 24.11 -33.74
CA SER A 4 24.20 23.64 -32.56
C SER A 4 22.71 24.00 -32.64
N ASN A 5 21.83 23.02 -32.44
CA ASN A 5 20.50 23.31 -31.92
C ASN A 5 20.25 22.45 -30.69
N ALA A 6 20.82 22.91 -29.57
CA ALA A 6 20.26 22.63 -28.27
C ALA A 6 19.05 23.55 -28.10
N SER A 7 17.86 22.97 -27.91
CA SER A 7 16.82 23.67 -27.17
C SER A 7 16.17 22.68 -26.17
N PRO A 8 16.14 23.04 -24.88
CA PRO A 8 15.73 22.18 -23.78
C PRO A 8 14.21 22.22 -23.58
N GLN A 9 13.74 21.44 -22.59
CA GLN A 9 12.41 21.51 -21.97
C GLN A 9 11.35 20.52 -22.50
N LYS A 10 11.45 19.29 -22.00
CA LYS A 10 10.32 18.58 -21.37
C LYS A 10 10.83 17.67 -20.24
N LYS A 11 11.59 18.25 -19.29
CA LYS A 11 12.01 17.53 -18.06
C LYS A 11 11.17 17.90 -16.84
N ASP A 12 10.19 18.81 -16.99
CA ASP A 12 9.57 19.46 -15.84
C ASP A 12 8.05 19.18 -15.69
N GLU A 13 7.45 18.36 -16.57
CA GLU A 13 5.99 18.10 -16.55
C GLU A 13 5.58 16.74 -15.94
N GLU A 14 6.53 15.84 -15.64
CA GLU A 14 6.25 14.60 -14.92
C GLU A 14 6.51 14.71 -13.40
N GLU A 15 6.93 15.90 -12.92
CA GLU A 15 7.27 16.15 -11.52
C GLU A 15 6.04 16.46 -10.63
N ALA A 16 4.86 16.67 -11.24
CA ALA A 16 3.66 17.11 -10.51
C ALA A 16 2.83 15.96 -9.89
N ALA A 17 3.08 14.69 -10.24
CA ALA A 17 2.30 13.55 -9.70
C ALA A 17 2.93 12.86 -8.48
N VAL A 18 4.20 13.17 -8.14
CA VAL A 18 4.96 12.45 -7.10
C VAL A 18 5.12 13.30 -5.83
N LYS A 19 4.00 13.73 -5.23
CA LYS A 19 4.04 14.35 -3.89
C LYS A 19 3.11 13.64 -2.92
N LYS A 20 3.30 12.33 -2.79
CA LYS A 20 3.12 11.65 -1.49
C LYS A 20 4.50 11.22 -1.02
N LYS A 21 5.31 12.21 -0.60
CA LYS A 21 6.56 11.94 0.12
C LYS A 21 6.15 11.37 1.49
N TYR A 22 6.38 10.09 1.70
CA TYR A 22 6.17 9.49 3.02
C TYR A 22 7.23 10.01 3.98
N GLY A 23 6.81 10.50 5.15
CA GLY A 23 7.72 11.02 6.18
C GLY A 23 8.06 12.50 6.05
N VAL A 24 8.75 13.02 7.07
CA VAL A 24 9.13 14.44 7.20
C VAL A 24 10.45 14.80 6.51
N ALA A 25 11.18 13.81 5.99
CA ALA A 25 12.49 13.97 5.38
C ALA A 25 12.52 13.35 3.98
N ASN A 26 13.53 13.73 3.19
CA ASN A 26 13.77 13.11 1.88
C ASN A 26 14.20 11.64 2.04
N PRO A 27 13.86 10.76 1.07
CA PRO A 27 14.27 9.36 1.14
C PRO A 27 15.78 9.22 1.01
N ILE A 28 16.32 8.20 1.68
CA ILE A 28 17.76 7.89 1.68
C ILE A 28 18.20 7.43 0.28
N SER A 29 17.33 6.71 -0.44
CA SER A 29 17.59 6.24 -1.80
C SER A 29 16.30 6.17 -2.60
N PHE A 30 16.41 6.44 -3.91
CA PHE A 30 15.35 6.23 -4.90
C PHE A 30 15.60 4.98 -5.75
N ALA A 31 16.68 4.24 -5.51
CA ALA A 31 17.00 3.03 -6.27
C ALA A 31 15.96 1.94 -5.99
N GLY A 32 15.45 1.32 -7.07
CA GLY A 32 14.57 0.15 -6.98
C GLY A 32 15.35 -1.15 -6.74
N PRO A 33 14.65 -2.25 -6.44
CA PRO A 33 15.27 -3.55 -6.24
C PRO A 33 15.83 -4.12 -7.55
N THR A 34 16.96 -4.80 -7.45
CA THR A 34 17.53 -5.61 -8.53
C THR A 34 16.89 -7.00 -8.58
N GLU A 35 17.13 -7.77 -9.65
CA GLU A 35 16.68 -9.17 -9.73
C GLU A 35 17.19 -10.03 -8.57
N THR A 36 18.43 -9.78 -8.12
CA THR A 36 18.98 -10.50 -6.97
C THR A 36 18.23 -10.15 -5.68
N ASP A 37 17.79 -8.90 -5.52
CA ASP A 37 16.99 -8.48 -4.35
C ASP A 37 15.62 -9.15 -4.38
N VAL A 38 14.98 -9.26 -5.56
CA VAL A 38 13.72 -9.99 -5.74
C VAL A 38 13.89 -11.46 -5.38
N HIS A 39 14.95 -12.11 -5.86
CA HIS A 39 15.22 -13.51 -5.56
C HIS A 39 15.43 -13.75 -4.06
N ARG A 40 16.23 -12.91 -3.39
CA ARG A 40 16.43 -13.01 -1.93
C ARG A 40 15.12 -12.83 -1.16
N ASN A 41 14.28 -11.87 -1.57
CA ASN A 41 12.97 -11.67 -0.95
C ASN A 41 12.05 -12.90 -1.10
N ALA A 42 12.09 -13.58 -2.26
CA ALA A 42 11.33 -14.80 -2.46
C ALA A 42 11.79 -15.94 -1.54
N LEU A 43 13.11 -16.08 -1.31
CA LEU A 43 13.66 -17.06 -0.38
C LEU A 43 13.20 -16.82 1.06
N LEU A 44 13.16 -15.55 1.52
CA LEU A 44 12.66 -15.22 2.86
C LEU A 44 11.22 -15.67 3.09
N VAL A 45 10.38 -15.58 2.06
CA VAL A 45 8.99 -16.06 2.11
C VAL A 45 8.94 -17.59 2.07
N PHE A 46 9.71 -18.22 1.18
CA PHE A 46 9.72 -19.67 0.97
C PHE A 46 10.30 -20.46 2.14
N GLU A 47 11.36 -19.95 2.78
CA GLU A 47 12.02 -20.56 3.94
C GLU A 47 11.18 -20.44 5.24
N ASN A 48 9.89 -20.09 5.11
CA ASN A 48 8.91 -19.99 6.19
C ASN A 48 9.27 -19.01 7.32
N TYR A 49 10.21 -18.09 7.13
CA TYR A 49 10.43 -17.01 8.10
C TYR A 49 9.20 -16.09 8.21
N LEU A 50 8.49 -15.88 7.11
CA LEU A 50 7.30 -15.03 7.04
C LEU A 50 5.98 -15.80 6.82
N SER A 51 6.05 -17.04 6.35
CA SER A 51 4.88 -17.90 6.11
C SER A 51 3.91 -18.04 7.30
N PRO A 52 4.34 -18.24 8.57
CA PRO A 52 3.40 -18.31 9.70
C PRO A 52 2.70 -16.98 9.99
N GLN A 53 3.14 -15.87 9.39
CA GLN A 53 2.54 -14.54 9.53
C GLN A 53 1.57 -14.20 8.38
N ILE A 54 1.58 -14.97 7.28
CA ILE A 54 0.70 -14.74 6.14
C ILE A 54 -0.61 -15.48 6.39
N LEU A 55 -1.72 -14.74 6.41
CA LEU A 55 -3.06 -15.33 6.53
C LEU A 55 -3.39 -16.12 5.27
N SER A 56 -4.04 -17.27 5.44
CA SER A 56 -4.57 -18.03 4.30
C SER A 56 -5.67 -17.24 3.60
N ALA A 57 -5.88 -17.53 2.30
CA ALA A 57 -6.96 -16.92 1.53
C ALA A 57 -8.35 -17.16 2.17
N GLU A 58 -8.56 -18.35 2.76
CA GLU A 58 -9.78 -18.69 3.49
C GLU A 58 -9.98 -17.80 4.72
N GLU A 59 -8.93 -17.61 5.52
CA GLU A 59 -8.99 -16.78 6.72
C GLU A 59 -9.19 -15.30 6.37
N ILE A 60 -8.59 -14.82 5.27
CA ILE A 60 -8.85 -13.48 4.72
C ILE A 60 -10.33 -13.33 4.34
N ALA A 61 -10.87 -14.26 3.54
CA ALA A 61 -12.28 -14.23 3.12
C ALA A 61 -13.25 -14.25 4.31
N LYS A 62 -12.94 -15.05 5.33
CA LYS A 62 -13.74 -15.12 6.57
C LYS A 62 -13.72 -13.80 7.33
N ARG A 63 -12.54 -13.16 7.45
CA ARG A 63 -12.41 -11.85 8.11
C ARG A 63 -13.16 -10.76 7.35
N GLU A 64 -13.08 -10.75 6.02
CA GLU A 64 -13.83 -9.81 5.18
C GLU A 64 -15.34 -9.96 5.35
N GLU A 65 -15.87 -11.19 5.40
CA GLU A 65 -17.29 -11.43 5.64
C GLU A 65 -17.73 -10.96 7.03
N ILE A 66 -16.92 -11.20 8.07
CA ILE A 66 -17.19 -10.71 9.42
C ILE A 66 -17.24 -9.17 9.43
N LEU A 67 -16.26 -8.50 8.80
CA LEU A 67 -16.23 -7.04 8.70
C LEU A 67 -17.47 -6.51 7.95
N ARG A 68 -17.88 -7.16 6.86
CA ARG A 68 -19.09 -6.80 6.11
C ARG A 68 -20.36 -6.90 6.97
N ARG A 69 -20.45 -7.90 7.86
CA ARG A 69 -21.58 -8.03 8.80
C ARG A 69 -21.55 -6.96 9.88
N LEU A 70 -20.38 -6.68 10.44
CA LEU A 70 -20.20 -5.63 11.45
C LEU A 70 -20.58 -4.26 10.91
N ASP A 71 -20.20 -3.94 9.67
CA ASP A 71 -20.60 -2.70 9.00
C ASP A 71 -22.13 -2.61 8.83
N GLN A 72 -22.78 -3.70 8.42
CA GLN A 72 -24.25 -3.75 8.36
C GLN A 72 -24.90 -3.51 9.72
N TYR A 73 -24.37 -4.09 10.80
CA TYR A 73 -24.91 -3.87 12.15
C TYR A 73 -24.65 -2.46 12.65
N SER A 74 -23.46 -1.89 12.38
CA SER A 74 -23.13 -0.50 12.72
C SER A 74 -24.08 0.48 12.04
N ARG A 75 -24.35 0.30 10.74
CA ARG A 75 -25.28 1.14 9.98
C ARG A 75 -26.73 0.98 10.43
N LYS A 76 -27.17 -0.26 10.72
CA LYS A 76 -28.52 -0.53 11.25
C LYS A 76 -28.69 -0.04 12.70
N GLY A 77 -27.62 -0.03 13.49
CA GLY A 77 -27.57 0.37 14.89
C GLY A 77 -27.60 1.89 15.13
N ASN A 78 -27.39 2.72 14.09
CA ASN A 78 -27.61 4.16 14.16
C ASN A 78 -29.10 4.56 14.13
N GLY A 79 -30.01 3.58 14.10
CA GLY A 79 -31.47 3.79 14.07
C GLY A 79 -32.20 3.68 15.41
N ILE A 80 -31.74 2.90 16.38
CA ILE A 80 -32.46 2.74 17.66
C ILE A 80 -31.50 2.32 18.79
N ARG A 81 -31.27 3.23 19.75
CA ARG A 81 -30.99 2.84 21.14
C ARG A 81 -32.19 3.26 22.00
N PRO A 82 -33.14 2.36 22.35
CA PRO A 82 -33.98 2.59 23.51
C PRO A 82 -33.10 2.32 24.73
N GLY A 83 -33.17 3.21 25.72
CA GLY A 83 -32.35 3.17 26.91
C GLY A 83 -32.43 1.83 27.64
N TYR A 84 -31.28 1.38 28.15
CA TYR A 84 -31.26 0.59 29.38
C TYR A 84 -31.12 1.59 30.53
N MET A 85 -32.28 2.02 31.06
CA MET A 85 -32.38 2.36 32.48
C MET A 85 -32.63 1.05 33.22
N VAL A 86 -31.68 0.63 34.05
CA VAL A 86 -31.93 -0.04 35.34
C VAL A 86 -30.88 0.49 36.30
#